data_AF-J9R3V0-F1
#
_entry.id   AF-J9R3V0-F1
#
_cell.length_a   1.000
_cell.length_b   1.000
_cell.length_c   1.000
_cell.angle_alpha   90.00
_cell.angle_beta   90.00
_cell.angle_gamma   90.00
#
_symmetry.space_group_name_H-M   'P 1'
#
loop_
_entity.id
_entity.type
_entity.pdbx_description
1 polymer ?
#
loop_
_entity_poly.entity_id
_entity_poly.type
_entity_poly.pdbx_seq_one_letter_code
_entity_poly.pdbx_strand_id
1 'polypeptide(L)'
;VVYILDQVRALENEMLQRIKKQGLDITPRILIITRLLPDAAGTTCGQRLEKVYGSEHCDILRVPFRDGKGMVRKWISRFEVWPYLETFTEDVAAEIA
;
A
#
# COMPACT_ATOMS: atom_id res chain seq x y z
N VAL A 1 -5.07 -9.72 -5.59
CA VAL A 1 -3.72 -9.55 -5.01
C VAL A 1 -2.64 -9.85 -6.05
N VAL A 2 -2.58 -11.06 -6.62
CA VAL A 2 -1.58 -11.46 -7.64
C VAL A 2 -1.45 -10.42 -8.77
N TYR A 3 -2.58 -10.01 -9.36
CA TYR A 3 -2.59 -9.00 -10.43
C TYR A 3 -1.81 -7.71 -10.08
N ILE A 4 -1.99 -7.17 -8.87
CA ILE A 4 -1.35 -5.92 -8.46
C ILE A 4 0.16 -6.14 -8.26
N LEU A 5 0.57 -7.26 -7.68
CA LEU A 5 1.98 -7.57 -7.47
C LEU A 5 2.73 -7.78 -8.79
N ASP A 6 2.08 -8.35 -9.81
CA ASP A 6 2.65 -8.46 -11.14
C ASP A 6 2.68 -7.10 -11.84
N GLN A 7 1.60 -6.33 -11.71
CA GLN A 7 1.47 -5.01 -12.31
C GLN A 7 2.55 -4.03 -11.84
N VAL A 8 2.79 -3.91 -10.53
CA VAL A 8 3.75 -2.91 -10.02
C VAL A 8 5.18 -3.20 -10.47
N ARG A 9 5.56 -4.47 -10.63
CA ARG A 9 6.87 -4.86 -11.16
C ARG A 9 7.03 -4.48 -12.63
N ALA A 10 6.00 -4.72 -13.43
CA ALA A 10 6.01 -4.30 -14.84
C ALA A 10 6.01 -2.77 -14.96
N LEU A 11 5.23 -2.09 -14.12
CA LEU A 11 5.10 -0.63 -14.12
C LEU A 11 6.40 0.07 -13.69
N GLU A 12 7.07 -0.42 -12.66
CA GLU A 12 8.37 0.10 -12.21
C GLU A 12 9.42 0.06 -13.32
N ASN A 13 9.55 -1.08 -14.00
CA ASN A 13 10.50 -1.25 -15.10
C ASN A 13 10.24 -0.25 -16.23
N GLU A 14 8.97 -0.06 -16.61
CA GLU A 14 8.59 0.92 -17.64
C GLU A 14 8.86 2.36 -17.19
N MET A 15 8.58 2.69 -15.92
CA MET A 15 8.87 4.02 -15.35
C MET A 15 10.37 4.33 -15.40
N LEU A 16 11.22 3.40 -14.93
CA LEU A 16 12.67 3.54 -14.98
C LEU A 16 13.18 3.74 -16.41
N GLN A 17 12.67 2.95 -17.36
CA GLN A 17 13.03 3.08 -18.76
C GLN A 17 12.65 4.45 -19.34
N ARG A 18 11.46 4.97 -19.03
CA ARG A 18 11.01 6.29 -19.51
C ARG A 18 11.82 7.43 -18.91
N ILE A 19 12.06 7.39 -17.60
CA ILE A 19 12.86 8.40 -16.90
C ILE A 19 14.26 8.48 -17.53
N LYS A 20 14.92 7.33 -17.70
CA LYS A 20 16.24 7.25 -18.33
C LYS A 20 16.24 7.76 -19.77
N LYS A 21 15.24 7.40 -20.58
CA LYS A 21 15.12 7.84 -21.99
C LYS A 21 15.00 9.36 -22.13
N GLN A 22 14.43 10.04 -21.14
CA GLN A 22 14.31 11.50 -21.11
C GLN A 22 15.54 12.20 -20.51
N GLY A 23 16.56 11.44 -20.09
CA GLY A 23 17.75 12.00 -19.43
C GLY A 23 17.46 12.60 -18.05
N LEU A 24 16.39 12.16 -17.39
CA LEU A 24 16.03 12.57 -16.03
C LEU A 24 16.67 11.62 -15.01
N ASP A 25 16.97 12.16 -13.82
CA ASP A 25 17.56 11.40 -12.70
C ASP A 25 16.58 11.32 -11.51
N ILE A 26 15.31 11.03 -11.81
CA ILE A 26 14.26 10.92 -10.78
C ILE A 26 14.12 9.45 -10.40
N THR A 27 14.10 9.14 -9.11
CA THR A 27 13.78 7.78 -8.65
C THR A 27 12.26 7.61 -8.56
N PRO A 28 11.64 6.64 -9.26
CA PRO A 28 10.22 6.40 -9.13
C PRO A 28 9.90 5.84 -7.74
N ARG A 29 8.63 5.91 -7.33
CA ARG A 29 8.11 5.24 -6.13
C ARG A 29 6.69 4.77 -6.38
N ILE A 30 6.40 3.51 -6.09
CA ILE A 30 5.06 2.92 -6.23
C ILE A 30 4.62 2.42 -4.85
N LEU A 31 3.46 2.89 -4.38
CA LEU A 31 2.89 2.49 -3.10
C LEU A 31 1.59 1.71 -3.31
N ILE A 32 1.56 0.45 -2.87
CA ILE A 32 0.33 -0.34 -2.78
C ILE A 32 -0.30 -0.04 -1.43
N ILE A 33 -1.40 0.70 -1.43
CA ILE A 33 -2.14 1.02 -0.21
C ILE A 33 -3.11 -0.12 0.14
N THR A 34 -3.06 -0.59 1.38
CA THR A 34 -4.03 -1.57 1.90
C THR A 34 -4.24 -1.40 3.40
N ARG A 35 -5.17 -2.17 3.96
CA ARG A 35 -5.49 -2.11 5.39
C ARG A 35 -4.42 -2.81 6.24
N LEU A 36 -4.03 -2.19 7.34
CA LEU A 36 -3.23 -2.79 8.40
C LEU A 36 -4.11 -3.69 9.29
N LEU A 37 -3.71 -4.97 9.40
CA LEU A 37 -4.41 -5.99 10.20
C LEU A 37 -3.43 -6.54 11.25
N PRO A 38 -3.42 -5.99 12.48
CA PRO A 38 -2.41 -6.33 13.47
C PRO A 38 -2.58 -7.75 14.05
N ASP A 39 -3.79 -8.30 14.00
CA ASP A 39 -4.12 -9.61 14.58
C ASP A 39 -4.05 -10.76 13.56
N ALA A 40 -3.63 -10.50 12.32
CA ALA A 40 -3.53 -11.49 11.25
C ALA A 40 -2.23 -12.32 11.37
N ALA A 41 -2.17 -13.20 12.37
CA ALA A 41 -1.02 -14.05 12.66
C ALA A 41 -0.61 -14.93 11.46
N GLY A 42 0.70 -15.18 11.32
CA GLY A 42 1.27 -15.96 10.20
C GLY A 42 1.35 -15.20 8.88
N THR A 43 1.06 -13.90 8.87
CA THR A 43 1.16 -13.02 7.69
C THR A 43 1.92 -11.74 8.02
N THR A 44 2.32 -11.00 6.99
CA THR A 44 2.90 -9.65 7.13
C THR A 44 1.83 -8.54 7.13
N CYS A 45 0.53 -8.87 7.23
CA CYS A 45 -0.55 -7.87 7.15
C CYS A 45 -0.55 -6.85 8.31
N GLY A 46 0.15 -7.14 9.40
CA GLY A 46 0.39 -6.20 10.50
C GLY A 46 1.61 -5.28 10.31
N GLN A 47 2.43 -5.52 9.29
CA GLN A 47 3.64 -4.73 9.02
C GLN A 47 3.28 -3.47 8.22
N ARG A 48 3.56 -2.29 8.80
CA ARG A 48 3.24 -0.99 8.19
C ARG A 48 3.81 -0.81 6.79
N LEU A 49 5.09 -1.15 6.58
CA LEU A 49 5.77 -0.99 5.30
C LEU A 49 6.49 -2.28 4.92
N GLU A 50 6.22 -2.81 3.74
CA GLU A 50 6.81 -4.07 3.24
C GLU A 50 7.27 -3.91 1.79
N LYS A 51 8.48 -4.39 1.49
CA LYS A 51 9.03 -4.33 0.14
C LYS A 51 8.31 -5.32 -0.77
N VAL A 52 7.91 -4.90 -1.97
CA VAL A 52 7.41 -5.86 -2.97
C VAL A 52 8.60 -6.65 -3.52
N TYR A 53 8.52 -7.98 -3.47
CA TYR A 53 9.58 -8.85 -3.96
C TYR A 53 9.87 -8.63 -5.45
N GLY A 54 11.16 -8.58 -5.82
CA GLY A 54 11.58 -8.38 -7.19
C GLY A 54 11.33 -6.97 -7.74
N SER A 55 11.31 -5.97 -6.84
CA SER A 55 11.23 -4.54 -7.18
C SER A 55 12.18 -3.72 -6.31
N GLU A 56 12.62 -2.57 -6.80
CA GLU A 56 13.54 -1.67 -6.08
C GLU A 56 12.82 -0.48 -5.42
N HIS A 57 11.67 -0.10 -5.95
CA HIS A 57 10.93 1.13 -5.65
C HIS A 57 9.43 0.91 -5.42
N CYS A 58 8.99 -0.35 -5.31
CA CYS A 58 7.61 -0.67 -4.94
C CYS A 58 7.51 -1.15 -3.49
N ASP A 59 6.60 -0.56 -2.73
CA ASP A 59 6.33 -0.95 -1.34
C ASP A 59 4.82 -1.11 -1.11
N ILE A 60 4.46 -2.00 -0.20
CA ILE A 60 3.11 -2.11 0.36
C ILE A 60 3.07 -1.24 1.62
N LEU A 61 2.21 -0.23 1.62
CA LEU A 61 1.94 0.63 2.77
C LEU A 61 0.58 0.26 3.37
N ARG A 62 0.60 -0.13 4.64
CA ARG A 62 -0.58 -0.56 5.39
C ARG A 62 -0.99 0.49 6.39
N VAL A 63 -2.22 0.97 6.23
CA VAL A 63 -2.82 2.00 7.09
C VAL A 63 -3.98 1.37 7.85
N PRO A 64 -4.13 1.60 9.17
CA PRO A 64 -5.21 1.01 9.94
C PRO A 64 -6.56 1.62 9.57
N PHE A 65 -7.64 0.85 9.76
CA PHE A 65 -8.96 1.45 9.92
C PHE A 65 -9.10 1.97 11.34
N ARG A 66 -9.81 3.10 11.49
CA ARG A 66 -10.10 3.72 12.79
C ARG A 66 -11.58 4.05 12.90
N ASP A 67 -12.09 4.01 14.12
CA ASP A 67 -13.39 4.54 14.50
C ASP A 67 -13.24 5.48 15.72
N GLY A 68 -14.35 5.99 16.25
CA GLY A 68 -14.33 6.88 17.41
C GLY A 68 -13.70 6.30 18.69
N LYS A 69 -13.36 5.01 18.72
CA LYS A 69 -12.67 4.33 19.83
C LYS A 69 -11.21 4.00 19.51
N GLY A 70 -10.73 4.31 18.31
CA GLY A 70 -9.36 4.09 17.87
C GLY A 70 -9.24 3.03 16.77
N MET A 71 -8.13 2.28 16.76
CA MET A 71 -7.81 1.34 15.69
C MET A 71 -8.73 0.11 15.69
N VAL A 72 -9.32 -0.19 14.54
CA VAL A 72 -10.13 -1.40 14.33
C VAL A 72 -9.23 -2.56 13.89
N ARG A 73 -8.99 -3.49 14.83
CA ARG A 73 -8.01 -4.57 14.67
C ARG A 73 -8.50 -5.79 13.89
N LYS A 74 -9.77 -6.17 14.06
CA LYS A 74 -10.35 -7.38 13.46
C LYS A 74 -10.51 -7.24 11.95
N TRP A 75 -10.37 -8.34 11.22
CA TRP A 75 -10.74 -8.40 9.80
C TRP A 75 -12.23 -8.04 9.62
N ILE A 76 -12.54 -7.30 8.56
CA ILE A 76 -13.90 -6.87 8.21
C ILE A 76 -14.17 -7.32 6.79
N SER A 77 -15.38 -7.82 6.54
CA SER A 77 -15.81 -8.20 5.21
C SER A 77 -15.75 -7.01 4.26
N ARG A 78 -15.36 -7.25 3.00
CA ARG A 78 -15.36 -6.20 1.95
C ARG A 78 -16.73 -5.55 1.73
N PHE A 79 -17.81 -6.20 2.17
CA PHE A 79 -19.17 -5.67 2.08
C PHE A 79 -19.51 -4.68 3.21
N GLU A 80 -18.65 -4.59 4.23
CA GLU A 80 -18.88 -3.83 5.47
C GLU A 80 -17.79 -2.77 5.73
N VAL A 81 -16.84 -2.59 4.81
CA VAL A 81 -15.72 -1.64 4.97
C VAL A 81 -16.12 -0.17 4.81
N TRP A 82 -17.30 0.10 4.22
CA TRP A 82 -17.75 1.44 3.84
C TRP A 82 -17.65 2.51 4.92
N PRO A 83 -18.03 2.25 6.20
CA PRO A 83 -17.97 3.26 7.26
C PRO A 83 -16.56 3.75 7.58
N TYR A 84 -15.52 3.04 7.15
CA TYR A 84 -14.13 3.36 7.49
C TYR A 84 -13.38 4.08 6.36
N LEU A 85 -13.94 4.13 5.14
CA LEU A 85 -13.19 4.56 3.97
C LEU A 85 -12.84 6.05 3.96
N GLU A 86 -13.66 6.90 4.58
CA GLU A 86 -13.40 8.35 4.69
C GLU A 86 -12.17 8.60 5.56
N THR A 87 -12.22 8.18 6.84
CA THR A 87 -11.07 8.30 7.76
C THR A 87 -9.84 7.56 7.23
N PHE A 88 -10.00 6.41 6.58
CA PHE A 88 -8.89 5.71 5.93
C PHE A 88 -8.23 6.54 4.83
N THR A 89 -9.01 7.30 4.05
CA THR A 89 -8.48 8.17 2.99
C THR A 89 -7.66 9.32 3.58
N GLU A 90 -8.14 9.94 4.66
CA GLU A 90 -7.41 10.99 5.39
C GLU A 90 -6.11 10.45 6.00
N ASP A 91 -6.18 9.30 6.68
CA ASP A 91 -5.02 8.63 7.26
C ASP A 91 -4.00 8.23 6.18
N VAL A 92 -4.45 7.72 5.04
CA VAL A 92 -3.59 7.39 3.91
C VAL A 92 -2.90 8.65 3.39
N ALA A 93 -3.62 9.76 3.23
CA ALA A 93 -3.05 11.02 2.76
C ALA A 93 -1.92 11.50 3.70
N ALA A 94 -2.12 11.40 5.01
CA ALA A 94 -1.10 11.76 6.00
C ALA A 94 0.13 10.83 5.98
N GLU A 95 -0.03 9.58 5.55
CA GLU A 95 1.04 8.58 5.51
C GLU A 95 1.86 8.61 4.19
N ILE A 96 1.30 9.18 3.11
CA ILE A 96 1.97 9.33 1.81
C ILE A 96 2.57 10.73 1.56
N ALA A 97 2.13 11.74 2.33
CA ALA A 97 2.67 13.10 2.28
C ALA A 97 4.13 13.15 2.78
#